data_AF-D8LKJ8-F1
#
_entry.id   AF-D8LKJ8-F1
#
_cell.length_a   1.000
_cell.length_b   1.000
_cell.length_c   1.000
_cell.angle_alpha   90.00
_cell.angle_beta   90.00
_cell.angle_gamma   90.00
#
_symmetry.space_group_name_H-M   'P 1'
#
loop_
_entity.id
_entity.type
_entity.pdbx_description
1 polymer ?
#
loop_
_entity_poly.entity_id
_entity_poly.type
_entity_poly.pdbx_seq_one_letter_code
_entity_poly.pdbx_strand_id
1 'polypeptide(L)'
;MLDERDHEIGGSHGGGADQGMGATVLSLAQGLGLEFVPLSALLFLDARDIGACGAANRFLHKAAGDEGVWRAARDRLWEGKVFVPESSRAMRAKEGYIASLRDSKRTWLHAEELTSFSWWFRFKQQAGEAWTAQDPWYRNEKGCTSEPASSAGRGPTLPPRWGKTTGERWRVLPWRPCGAGAEGGLQARPHGSASRRHVAAPREDESAFQGVEKNEDDDGGGGCFAAKANISWRFVGRTGRRTGPTGSFLRVSIGGREVPTYIVSRHRSNWGFLLESCWTVYTSWEMPPREGPDCDQSLLDDKLTVTMDDQWEERRDLSLFAG
;
A
#
# COMPACT_ATOMS: atom_id res chain seq x y z
N MET A 1 7.66 -29.60 -7.08
CA MET A 1 6.27 -29.57 -6.60
C MET A 1 5.98 -28.15 -6.16
N LEU A 2 5.52 -27.32 -7.09
CA LEU A 2 5.00 -25.99 -6.80
C LEU A 2 3.49 -26.15 -6.69
N ASP A 3 2.89 -25.62 -5.63
CA ASP A 3 1.46 -25.68 -5.37
C ASP A 3 0.72 -24.90 -6.48
N GLU A 4 -0.03 -25.61 -7.33
CA GLU A 4 -0.63 -25.10 -8.58
C GLU A 4 -1.94 -24.31 -8.36
N ARG A 5 -2.29 -23.92 -7.13
CA ARG A 5 -3.63 -23.38 -6.81
C ARG A 5 -3.77 -21.86 -6.67
N ASP A 6 -2.72 -21.07 -6.88
CA ASP A 6 -2.78 -19.60 -6.66
C ASP A 6 -2.60 -18.75 -7.93
N HIS A 7 -3.21 -19.14 -9.05
CA HIS A 7 -3.28 -18.32 -10.27
C HIS A 7 -4.71 -17.86 -10.57
N GLU A 8 -5.36 -17.24 -9.59
CA GLU A 8 -6.43 -16.27 -9.86
C GLU A 8 -5.85 -14.86 -9.68
N ILE A 9 -5.07 -14.42 -10.68
CA ILE A 9 -4.88 -12.98 -10.89
C ILE A 9 -6.20 -12.50 -11.48
N GLY A 10 -7.07 -11.97 -10.61
CA GLY A 10 -8.35 -11.37 -10.97
C GLY A 10 -8.17 -10.14 -11.86
N GLY A 11 -7.90 -10.36 -13.14
CA GLY A 11 -8.33 -9.46 -14.19
C GLY A 11 -9.84 -9.63 -14.31
N SER A 12 -10.59 -8.63 -13.88
CA SER A 12 -12.01 -8.52 -14.21
C SER A 12 -12.13 -8.26 -15.72
N HIS A 13 -12.05 -9.33 -16.49
CA HIS A 13 -12.54 -9.42 -17.86
C HIS A 13 -13.60 -10.53 -17.82
N GLY A 14 -14.82 -10.19 -18.20
CA GLY A 14 -15.99 -11.07 -18.13
C GLY A 14 -15.69 -12.46 -18.66
N GLY A 15 -15.82 -13.45 -17.77
CA GLY A 15 -15.68 -14.87 -18.10
C GLY A 15 -16.80 -15.31 -19.04
N GLY A 16 -16.48 -15.39 -20.32
CA GLY A 16 -17.20 -16.18 -21.31
C GLY A 16 -16.25 -17.28 -21.81
N ALA A 17 -16.71 -18.52 -21.76
CA ALA A 17 -16.05 -19.75 -22.20
C ALA A 17 -15.10 -19.60 -23.41
N ASP A 18 -13.77 -19.55 -23.18
CA ASP A 18 -12.78 -19.65 -24.27
C ASP A 18 -11.46 -20.35 -23.88
N GLN A 19 -11.53 -21.38 -23.03
CA GLN A 19 -10.34 -22.20 -22.68
C GLN A 19 -9.97 -23.25 -23.75
N GLY A 20 -10.40 -23.07 -25.00
CA GLY A 20 -10.27 -24.09 -26.05
C GLY A 20 -9.69 -23.63 -27.39
N MET A 21 -9.79 -22.35 -27.77
CA MET A 21 -9.47 -21.95 -29.15
C MET A 21 -7.98 -21.96 -29.48
N GLY A 22 -7.09 -21.66 -28.53
CA GLY A 22 -5.65 -21.52 -28.80
C GLY A 22 -4.99 -22.79 -29.36
N ALA A 23 -5.27 -23.95 -28.75
CA ALA A 23 -4.69 -25.22 -29.18
C ALA A 23 -5.28 -25.73 -30.52
N THR A 24 -6.56 -25.46 -30.77
CA THR A 24 -7.24 -25.90 -32.01
C THR A 24 -6.76 -25.13 -33.23
N VAL A 25 -6.52 -23.82 -33.10
CA VAL A 25 -6.01 -22.99 -34.20
C VAL A 25 -4.58 -23.41 -34.60
N LEU A 26 -3.74 -23.76 -33.63
CA LEU A 26 -2.37 -24.24 -33.89
C LEU A 26 -2.34 -25.61 -34.60
N SER A 27 -3.25 -26.51 -34.22
CA SER A 27 -3.38 -27.82 -34.88
C SER A 27 -3.88 -27.70 -36.32
N LEU A 28 -4.81 -26.78 -36.59
CA LEU A 28 -5.29 -26.48 -37.94
C LEU A 28 -4.19 -25.84 -38.82
N ALA A 29 -3.40 -24.91 -38.28
CA ALA A 29 -2.29 -24.30 -39.02
C ALA A 29 -1.22 -25.31 -39.46
N GLN A 30 -0.92 -26.31 -38.61
CA GLN A 30 -0.03 -27.41 -38.96
C GLN A 30 -0.62 -28.31 -40.06
N GLY A 31 -1.93 -28.57 -40.05
CA GLY A 31 -2.62 -29.32 -41.10
C GLY A 31 -2.64 -28.61 -42.47
N LEU A 32 -2.52 -27.27 -42.48
CA LEU A 32 -2.53 -26.45 -43.69
C LEU A 32 -1.15 -26.25 -44.34
N GLY A 33 -0.08 -26.89 -43.83
CA GLY A 33 1.27 -26.75 -44.38
C GLY A 33 1.84 -25.33 -44.21
N LEU A 34 1.29 -24.54 -43.30
CA LEU A 34 1.86 -23.25 -42.92
C LEU A 34 3.07 -23.52 -42.01
N GLU A 35 4.22 -23.78 -42.62
CA GLU A 35 5.52 -23.92 -41.91
C GLU A 35 5.85 -22.68 -41.06
N PHE A 36 5.16 -21.58 -41.30
CA PHE A 36 5.13 -20.40 -40.44
C PHE A 36 3.87 -20.42 -39.59
N VAL A 37 3.88 -21.13 -38.45
CA VAL A 37 3.09 -20.62 -37.32
C VAL A 37 3.68 -19.25 -37.03
N PRO A 38 2.95 -18.14 -37.29
CA PRO A 38 3.58 -16.85 -37.19
C PRO A 38 3.84 -16.63 -35.69
N LEU A 39 5.07 -16.28 -35.34
CA LEU A 39 5.48 -15.92 -33.97
C LEU A 39 4.48 -14.95 -33.32
N SER A 40 3.76 -14.17 -34.13
CA SER A 40 2.65 -13.31 -33.72
C SER A 40 1.57 -14.03 -32.92
N ALA A 41 1.22 -15.29 -33.21
CA ALA A 41 0.21 -16.03 -32.45
C ALA A 41 0.67 -16.28 -31.00
N LEU A 42 1.95 -16.59 -30.80
CA LEU A 42 2.53 -16.80 -29.47
C LEU A 42 2.59 -15.50 -28.65
N LEU A 43 2.58 -14.32 -29.30
CA LEU A 43 2.58 -13.03 -28.61
C LEU A 43 1.28 -12.76 -27.85
N PHE A 44 0.18 -13.43 -28.19
CA PHE A 44 -1.11 -13.28 -27.53
C PHE A 44 -1.33 -14.29 -26.40
N LEU A 45 -0.57 -15.39 -26.39
CA LEU A 45 -0.67 -16.42 -25.36
C LEU A 45 -0.13 -15.94 -24.01
N ASP A 46 -0.66 -16.46 -22.92
CA ASP A 46 -0.08 -16.26 -21.59
C ASP A 46 1.19 -17.12 -21.41
N ALA A 47 1.92 -16.93 -20.32
CA ALA A 47 3.16 -17.68 -20.08
C ALA A 47 2.95 -19.19 -19.90
N ARG A 48 1.77 -19.61 -19.42
CA ARG A 48 1.42 -21.03 -19.26
C ARG A 48 1.24 -21.66 -20.63
N ASP A 49 0.49 -21.01 -21.50
CA ASP A 49 0.20 -21.45 -22.87
C ASP A 49 1.44 -21.42 -23.76
N ILE A 50 2.32 -20.42 -23.60
CA ILE A 50 3.65 -20.40 -24.24
C ILE A 50 4.43 -21.66 -23.83
N GLY A 51 4.43 -22.01 -22.54
CA GLY A 51 5.07 -23.22 -22.02
C GLY A 51 4.47 -24.50 -22.59
N ALA A 52 3.14 -24.60 -22.65
CA ALA A 52 2.41 -25.74 -23.19
C ALA A 52 2.67 -25.92 -24.70
N CYS A 53 2.66 -24.84 -25.48
CA CYS A 53 3.04 -24.86 -26.90
C CYS A 53 4.46 -25.39 -27.08
N GLY A 54 5.40 -24.94 -26.24
CA GLY A 54 6.78 -25.39 -26.27
C GLY A 54 6.97 -26.89 -25.94
N ALA A 55 5.99 -27.53 -25.29
CA ALA A 55 6.01 -28.97 -25.01
C ALA A 55 5.42 -29.81 -26.15
N ALA A 56 4.62 -29.21 -27.04
CA ALA A 56 3.88 -29.94 -28.07
C ALA A 56 4.76 -30.44 -29.23
N ASN A 57 5.71 -29.63 -29.74
CA ASN A 57 6.69 -30.08 -30.73
C ASN A 57 8.01 -29.27 -30.68
N ARG A 58 9.05 -29.75 -31.38
CA ARG A 58 10.38 -29.10 -31.40
C ARG A 58 10.42 -27.71 -32.04
N PHE A 59 9.56 -27.45 -33.03
CA PHE A 59 9.49 -26.14 -33.67
C PHE A 59 8.88 -25.10 -32.71
N LEU A 60 7.74 -25.42 -32.11
CA LEU A 60 7.09 -24.61 -31.08
C LEU A 60 7.96 -24.51 -29.83
N HIS A 61 8.75 -25.53 -29.49
CA HIS A 61 9.76 -25.41 -28.43
C HIS A 61 10.77 -24.30 -28.71
N LYS A 62 11.30 -24.26 -29.94
CA LYS A 62 12.23 -23.19 -30.37
C LYS A 62 11.54 -21.82 -30.38
N ALA A 63 10.32 -21.74 -30.92
CA ALA A 63 9.55 -20.50 -30.99
C ALA A 63 9.11 -19.98 -29.60
N ALA A 64 8.68 -20.87 -28.70
CA ALA A 64 8.36 -20.56 -27.30
C ALA A 64 9.62 -20.27 -26.47
N GLY A 65 10.82 -20.58 -26.97
CA GLY A 65 12.09 -20.15 -26.40
C GLY A 65 12.56 -18.79 -26.91
N ASP A 66 11.86 -18.18 -27.86
CA ASP A 66 12.24 -16.92 -28.47
C ASP A 66 12.16 -15.75 -27.48
N GLU A 67 13.19 -14.89 -27.52
CA GLU A 67 13.32 -13.75 -26.60
C GLU A 67 12.21 -12.71 -26.84
N GLY A 68 11.76 -12.53 -28.09
CA GLY A 68 10.70 -11.60 -28.45
C GLY A 68 9.34 -12.01 -27.87
N VAL A 69 9.03 -13.32 -27.89
CA VAL A 69 7.82 -13.86 -27.29
C VAL A 69 7.77 -13.60 -25.78
N TRP A 70 8.85 -13.91 -25.07
CA TRP A 70 8.92 -13.66 -23.63
C TRP A 70 9.00 -12.18 -23.28
N ARG A 71 9.60 -11.34 -24.15
CA ARG A 71 9.60 -9.88 -23.96
C ARG A 71 8.18 -9.35 -23.98
N ALA A 72 7.37 -9.74 -24.97
CA ALA A 72 5.96 -9.34 -25.02
C ALA A 72 5.13 -9.87 -23.84
N ALA A 73 5.38 -11.10 -23.38
CA ALA A 73 4.73 -11.64 -22.18
C ALA A 73 5.12 -10.87 -20.91
N ARG A 74 6.40 -10.50 -20.77
CA ARG A 74 6.93 -9.71 -19.65
C ARG A 74 6.40 -8.29 -19.64
N ASP A 75 6.36 -7.64 -20.80
CA ASP A 75 5.88 -6.26 -20.90
C ASP A 75 4.39 -6.20 -20.54
N ARG A 76 3.57 -7.18 -20.98
CA ARG A 76 2.17 -7.35 -20.52
C ARG A 76 2.07 -7.63 -19.03
N LEU A 77 2.94 -8.46 -18.46
CA LEU A 77 2.95 -8.74 -17.02
C LEU A 77 3.26 -7.47 -16.20
N TRP A 78 4.13 -6.61 -16.71
CA TRP A 78 4.54 -5.37 -16.05
C TRP A 78 3.59 -4.20 -16.28
N GLU A 79 2.62 -4.36 -17.19
CA GLU A 79 1.59 -3.35 -17.44
C GLU A 79 0.78 -3.06 -16.16
N GLY A 80 0.69 -1.77 -15.82
CA GLY A 80 0.00 -1.29 -14.63
C GLY A 80 0.68 -1.65 -13.29
N LYS A 81 1.89 -2.22 -13.29
CA LYS A 81 2.62 -2.54 -12.05
C LYS A 81 3.36 -1.31 -11.52
N VAL A 82 3.15 -1.01 -10.25
CA VAL A 82 3.76 0.11 -9.53
C VAL A 82 5.25 -0.13 -9.33
N PHE A 83 5.64 -1.36 -8.97
CA PHE A 83 7.02 -1.70 -8.70
C PHE A 83 7.42 -3.01 -9.37
N VAL A 84 8.50 -2.94 -10.14
CA VAL A 84 9.23 -4.07 -10.71
C VAL A 84 10.69 -3.87 -10.35
N PRO A 85 11.36 -4.84 -9.67
CA PRO A 85 12.76 -4.70 -9.29
C PRO A 85 13.67 -4.47 -10.49
N GLU A 86 14.65 -3.58 -10.34
CA GLU A 86 15.63 -3.29 -11.41
C GLU A 86 16.44 -4.54 -11.80
N SER A 87 16.70 -5.42 -10.84
CA SER A 87 17.32 -6.72 -11.09
C SER A 87 16.49 -7.58 -12.07
N SER A 88 15.17 -7.54 -11.99
CA SER A 88 14.29 -8.26 -12.93
C SER A 88 14.26 -7.60 -14.31
N ARG A 89 14.47 -6.27 -14.38
CA ARG A 89 14.57 -5.52 -15.64
C ARG A 89 15.85 -5.81 -16.41
N ALA A 90 16.95 -5.98 -15.68
CA ALA A 90 18.26 -6.29 -16.25
C ALA A 90 18.41 -7.74 -16.76
N MET A 91 17.51 -8.64 -16.38
CA MET A 91 17.54 -10.05 -16.80
C MET A 91 16.99 -10.26 -18.21
N ARG A 92 17.27 -11.45 -18.79
CA ARG A 92 16.61 -11.90 -20.01
C ARG A 92 15.11 -11.97 -19.82
N ALA A 93 14.32 -11.82 -20.87
CA ALA A 93 12.88 -11.62 -20.77
C ALA A 93 12.15 -12.73 -19.99
N LYS A 94 12.47 -14.00 -20.26
CA LYS A 94 11.90 -15.14 -19.53
C LYS A 94 12.32 -15.16 -18.06
N GLU A 95 13.59 -14.90 -17.79
CA GLU A 95 14.14 -14.88 -16.43
C GLU A 95 13.55 -13.72 -15.62
N GLY A 96 13.48 -12.53 -16.21
CA GLY A 96 12.86 -11.33 -15.64
C GLY A 96 11.37 -11.52 -15.38
N TYR A 97 10.65 -12.17 -16.30
CA TYR A 97 9.23 -12.56 -16.10
C TYR A 97 9.08 -13.43 -14.84
N ILE A 98 9.85 -14.52 -14.74
CA ILE A 98 9.80 -15.45 -13.61
C ILE A 98 10.24 -14.78 -12.30
N ALA A 99 11.31 -13.98 -12.35
CA ALA A 99 11.81 -13.24 -11.19
C ALA A 99 10.77 -12.25 -10.67
N SER A 100 10.06 -11.56 -11.56
CA SER A 100 9.00 -10.62 -11.21
C SER A 100 7.81 -11.31 -10.53
N LEU A 101 7.40 -12.49 -11.01
CA LEU A 101 6.34 -13.29 -10.36
C LEU A 101 6.74 -13.81 -8.97
N ARG A 102 8.04 -14.05 -8.74
CA ARG A 102 8.54 -14.42 -7.40
C ARG A 102 8.56 -13.19 -6.49
N ASP A 103 9.03 -12.05 -6.98
CA ASP A 103 9.05 -10.79 -6.24
C ASP A 103 7.63 -10.29 -5.91
N SER A 104 6.64 -10.51 -6.78
CA SER A 104 5.25 -10.11 -6.51
C SER A 104 4.61 -10.84 -5.34
N LYS A 105 5.23 -11.92 -4.82
CA LYS A 105 4.79 -12.66 -3.63
C LYS A 105 5.54 -12.24 -2.37
N ARG A 106 6.53 -11.36 -2.48
CA ARG A 106 7.37 -10.90 -1.38
C ARG A 106 6.59 -9.96 -0.45
N THR A 107 6.69 -10.19 0.85
CA THR A 107 6.02 -9.39 1.91
C THR A 107 7.01 -8.67 2.82
N TRP A 108 8.17 -8.30 2.29
CA TRP A 108 9.21 -7.58 3.01
C TRP A 108 9.90 -6.62 2.04
N LEU A 109 10.49 -5.54 2.55
CA LEU A 109 11.10 -4.49 1.74
C LEU A 109 12.54 -4.17 2.17
N HIS A 110 13.35 -3.69 1.24
CA HIS A 110 14.68 -3.17 1.51
C HIS A 110 14.62 -1.69 1.96
N ALA A 111 15.69 -1.21 2.61
CA ALA A 111 15.78 0.19 3.06
C ALA A 111 15.71 1.20 1.90
N GLU A 112 16.35 0.84 0.78
CA GLU A 112 16.36 1.62 -0.45
C GLU A 112 14.96 1.68 -1.08
N GLU A 113 14.21 0.58 -0.99
CA GLU A 113 12.83 0.52 -1.45
C GLU A 113 11.94 1.42 -0.59
N LEU A 114 12.05 1.33 0.74
CA LEU A 114 11.28 2.17 1.67
C LEU A 114 11.40 3.67 1.35
N THR A 115 12.58 4.10 0.93
CA THR A 115 12.93 5.50 0.73
C THR A 115 12.78 5.97 -0.72
N SER A 116 12.58 5.06 -1.67
CA SER A 116 12.40 5.38 -3.10
C SER A 116 10.95 5.68 -3.49
N PHE A 117 9.97 5.25 -2.70
CA PHE A 117 8.56 5.50 -2.97
C PHE A 117 8.06 6.85 -2.44
N SER A 118 7.05 7.38 -3.11
CA SER A 118 6.15 8.38 -2.51
C SER A 118 5.02 7.63 -1.83
N TRP A 119 4.93 7.76 -0.51
CA TRP A 119 3.93 7.07 0.29
C TRP A 119 2.66 7.90 0.44
N TRP A 120 1.53 7.24 0.25
CA TRP A 120 0.20 7.81 0.44
C TRP A 120 -0.43 7.23 1.69
N PHE A 121 -1.17 8.05 2.42
CA PHE A 121 -1.57 7.76 3.79
C PHE A 121 -3.08 7.85 3.98
N ARG A 122 -3.61 6.98 4.84
CA ARG A 122 -4.89 7.15 5.52
C ARG A 122 -4.88 6.58 6.95
N PHE A 123 -5.79 7.07 7.78
CA PHE A 123 -6.21 6.42 9.02
C PHE A 123 -7.15 5.25 8.74
N LYS A 124 -7.25 4.31 9.67
CA LYS A 124 -8.27 3.26 9.73
C LYS A 124 -9.41 3.69 10.65
N GLN A 125 -10.57 3.06 10.54
CA GLN A 125 -11.72 3.38 11.37
C GLN A 125 -11.42 3.22 12.87
N GLN A 126 -10.55 2.26 13.21
CA GLN A 126 -10.09 2.00 14.57
C GLN A 126 -9.23 3.13 15.16
N ALA A 127 -8.76 4.09 14.35
CA ALA A 127 -8.07 5.28 14.87
C ALA A 127 -9.04 6.20 15.65
N GLY A 128 -10.34 6.13 15.37
CA GLY A 128 -11.38 6.95 16.01
C GLY A 128 -11.94 8.03 15.08
N GLU A 129 -13.16 8.47 15.39
CA GLU A 129 -13.96 9.38 14.55
C GLU A 129 -13.27 10.73 14.30
N ALA A 130 -12.61 11.29 15.32
CA ALA A 130 -11.92 12.57 15.19
C ALA A 130 -10.83 12.55 14.09
N TRP A 131 -10.19 11.41 13.88
CA TRP A 131 -9.16 11.23 12.87
C TRP A 131 -9.75 10.95 11.49
N THR A 132 -10.73 10.06 11.40
CA THR A 132 -11.36 9.71 10.12
C THR A 132 -12.19 10.85 9.54
N ALA A 133 -12.81 11.70 10.37
CA ALA A 133 -13.53 12.88 9.92
C ALA A 133 -12.64 13.89 9.16
N GLN A 134 -11.34 13.91 9.47
CA GLN A 134 -10.36 14.82 8.87
C GLN A 134 -9.56 14.17 7.74
N ASP A 135 -9.71 12.87 7.54
CA ASP A 135 -8.99 12.11 6.52
C ASP A 135 -9.65 12.31 5.14
N PRO A 136 -8.92 12.82 4.13
CA PRO A 136 -9.43 12.94 2.77
C PRO A 136 -9.99 11.64 2.18
N TRP A 137 -9.39 10.49 2.51
CA TRP A 137 -9.84 9.21 1.96
C TRP A 137 -11.26 8.85 2.41
N TYR A 138 -11.63 9.11 3.68
CA TYR A 138 -13.00 8.91 4.17
C TYR A 138 -14.01 9.87 3.56
N ARG A 139 -13.55 11.00 3.02
CA ARG A 139 -14.37 12.01 2.33
C ARG A 139 -14.45 11.76 0.82
N ASN A 140 -14.05 10.57 0.35
CA ASN A 140 -13.95 10.20 -1.07
C ASN A 140 -13.04 11.11 -1.89
N GLU A 141 -12.12 11.81 -1.24
CA GLU A 141 -11.03 12.52 -1.90
C GLU A 141 -9.87 11.54 -2.13
N LYS A 142 -9.01 11.85 -3.10
CA LYS A 142 -7.75 11.11 -3.26
C LYS A 142 -6.95 11.18 -1.96
N GLY A 143 -6.23 10.11 -1.63
CA GLY A 143 -5.42 10.07 -0.42
C GLY A 143 -4.39 11.20 -0.37
N CYS A 144 -3.72 11.37 0.76
CA CYS A 144 -2.76 12.47 0.88
C CYS A 144 -1.42 12.09 0.25
N THR A 145 -0.94 12.88 -0.71
CA THR A 145 0.46 12.80 -1.15
C THR A 145 1.40 13.43 -0.16
N SER A 146 2.65 13.02 -0.24
CA SER A 146 3.75 13.69 0.41
C SER A 146 4.53 14.68 -0.48
N GLU A 147 3.98 15.08 -1.62
CA GLU A 147 4.72 15.92 -2.57
C GLU A 147 5.11 17.28 -1.96
N PRO A 148 6.33 17.78 -2.24
CA PRO A 148 6.74 19.09 -1.80
C PRO A 148 5.89 20.13 -2.54
N ALA A 149 5.01 20.83 -1.83
CA ALA A 149 4.30 21.97 -2.42
C ALA A 149 5.31 22.92 -3.05
N SER A 150 5.11 23.20 -4.34
CA SER A 150 5.77 24.31 -5.01
C SER A 150 5.50 25.57 -4.21
N SER A 151 6.55 26.36 -3.97
CA SER A 151 6.60 27.49 -3.05
C SER A 151 5.75 28.70 -3.46
N ALA A 152 4.76 28.55 -4.32
CA ALA A 152 4.01 29.63 -4.95
C ALA A 152 2.50 29.51 -4.69
N GLY A 153 2.07 29.78 -3.46
CA GLY A 153 0.64 29.98 -3.16
C GLY A 153 0.28 29.67 -1.72
N ARG A 154 -0.18 30.69 -0.98
CA ARG A 154 -0.76 30.54 0.36
C ARG A 154 -2.13 29.86 0.22
N GLY A 155 -2.16 28.53 0.25
CA GLY A 155 -3.37 27.71 0.31
C GLY A 155 -3.41 26.82 1.56
N PRO A 156 -4.58 26.25 1.89
CA PRO A 156 -4.79 25.47 3.11
C PRO A 156 -3.83 24.27 3.19
N THR A 157 -3.28 24.07 4.39
CA THR A 157 -2.14 23.20 4.63
C THR A 157 -2.61 21.75 4.77
N LEU A 158 -2.19 20.91 3.83
CA LEU A 158 -2.49 19.48 3.77
C LEU A 158 -1.91 18.67 4.96
N PRO A 159 -2.45 17.46 5.25
CA PRO A 159 -2.02 16.49 6.28
C PRO A 159 -0.52 16.08 6.19
N PRO A 160 0.02 15.30 7.16
CA PRO A 160 1.45 15.23 7.40
C PRO A 160 2.18 14.71 6.17
N ARG A 161 3.07 15.55 5.62
CA ARG A 161 3.88 15.19 4.46
C ARG A 161 5.03 14.32 4.92
N TRP A 162 5.15 13.15 4.32
CA TRP A 162 6.38 12.35 4.31
C TRP A 162 7.34 12.97 3.28
N GLY A 163 8.11 13.99 3.68
CA GLY A 163 8.97 14.71 2.75
C GLY A 163 9.88 13.80 1.91
N LYS A 164 10.17 14.22 0.66
CA LYS A 164 11.19 13.58 -0.20
C LYS A 164 12.50 13.41 0.57
N THR A 165 13.10 12.22 0.44
CA THR A 165 14.35 11.85 1.09
C THR A 165 15.54 12.54 0.44
N THR A 166 16.42 13.05 1.29
CA THR A 166 17.86 13.20 0.98
C THR A 166 18.61 12.66 2.21
N GLY A 167 18.87 11.35 2.26
CA GLY A 167 19.64 10.68 3.35
C GLY A 167 18.83 9.99 4.45
N GLU A 168 19.51 9.54 5.53
CA GLU A 168 19.03 8.71 6.66
C GLU A 168 17.95 9.34 7.57
N ARG A 169 17.41 10.52 7.24
CA ARG A 169 16.55 11.29 8.16
C ARG A 169 15.26 11.74 7.47
N TRP A 170 14.12 11.31 8.01
CA TRP A 170 12.80 11.72 7.54
C TRP A 170 12.46 13.10 8.09
N ARG A 171 11.78 13.92 7.27
CA ARG A 171 11.20 15.19 7.72
C ARG A 171 9.68 15.10 7.59
N VAL A 172 8.99 15.30 8.72
CA VAL A 172 7.55 15.52 8.75
C VAL A 172 7.27 16.99 8.63
N LEU A 173 6.32 17.34 7.77
CA LEU A 173 5.67 18.63 7.89
C LEU A 173 4.44 18.46 8.80
N PRO A 174 4.27 19.36 9.79
CA PRO A 174 3.26 19.19 10.82
C PRO A 174 1.87 19.09 10.22
N TRP A 175 1.08 18.22 10.83
CA TRP A 175 -0.34 18.13 10.58
C TRP A 175 -1.01 19.46 10.88
N ARG A 176 -1.82 19.94 9.93
CA ARG A 176 -2.75 21.04 10.19
C ARG A 176 -4.17 20.56 9.93
N PRO A 177 -5.12 20.82 10.84
CA PRO A 177 -6.52 20.70 10.51
C PRO A 177 -6.84 21.65 9.34
N CYS A 178 -7.38 21.12 8.24
CA CYS A 178 -8.01 21.96 7.24
C CYS A 178 -9.30 22.54 7.85
N GLY A 179 -9.30 23.84 8.21
CA GLY A 179 -10.56 24.57 8.39
C GLY A 179 -10.92 25.08 9.79
N ALA A 180 -9.97 25.52 10.63
CA ALA A 180 -10.31 26.46 11.71
C ALA A 180 -10.48 27.89 11.14
N GLY A 181 -11.47 28.06 10.25
CA GLY A 181 -11.90 29.35 9.74
C GLY A 181 -13.27 29.68 10.33
N ALA A 182 -13.30 30.73 11.15
CA ALA A 182 -14.46 31.37 11.77
C ALA A 182 -15.10 30.65 12.97
N GLU A 183 -14.89 31.26 14.13
CA GLU A 183 -15.68 31.08 15.35
C GLU A 183 -17.17 31.29 15.05
N GLY A 184 -17.97 30.24 15.20
CA GLY A 184 -19.42 30.30 15.31
C GLY A 184 -19.83 29.56 16.57
N GLY A 185 -19.96 30.29 17.68
CA GLY A 185 -20.35 29.72 18.96
C GLY A 185 -21.73 29.05 18.90
N LEU A 186 -21.77 27.74 19.11
CA LEU A 186 -22.99 27.03 19.50
C LEU A 186 -22.93 26.71 20.99
N GLN A 187 -23.70 27.44 21.78
CA GLN A 187 -24.07 27.04 23.14
C GLN A 187 -25.12 25.92 23.06
N ALA A 188 -24.78 24.73 23.55
CA ALA A 188 -25.76 23.69 23.84
C ALA A 188 -26.26 23.84 25.29
N ARG A 189 -27.58 23.99 25.46
CA ARG A 189 -28.27 23.89 26.76
C ARG A 189 -28.61 22.43 27.08
N PRO A 190 -28.65 22.03 28.36
CA PRO A 190 -28.96 20.65 28.75
C PRO A 190 -30.48 20.43 28.81
N HIS A 191 -30.95 19.30 28.30
CA HIS A 191 -32.24 18.71 28.69
C HIS A 191 -32.02 17.30 29.21
N GLY A 192 -32.59 17.04 30.39
CA GLY A 192 -32.38 15.84 31.17
C GLY A 192 -33.22 14.63 30.77
N SER A 193 -32.66 13.48 31.15
CA SER A 193 -33.28 12.26 31.70
C SER A 193 -34.34 11.50 30.90
N ALA A 194 -33.99 10.29 30.47
CA ALA A 194 -34.72 9.08 30.83
C ALA A 194 -33.80 7.84 30.82
N SER A 195 -34.02 6.99 31.82
CA SER A 195 -33.22 5.85 32.26
C SER A 195 -33.49 4.58 31.45
N ARG A 196 -32.44 3.84 31.07
CA ARG A 196 -32.48 2.38 30.90
C ARG A 196 -31.11 1.77 31.19
N ARG A 197 -31.09 0.80 32.11
CA ARG A 197 -29.90 0.07 32.56
C ARG A 197 -29.43 -0.87 31.46
N HIS A 198 -28.19 -0.71 31.02
CA HIS A 198 -27.39 -1.77 30.41
C HIS A 198 -25.99 -1.81 31.03
N VAL A 199 -25.48 -3.04 31.07
CA VAL A 199 -24.27 -3.53 31.73
C VAL A 199 -23.05 -2.69 31.33
N ALA A 200 -22.23 -2.35 32.34
CA ALA A 200 -21.08 -1.46 32.21
C ALA A 200 -19.95 -2.08 31.37
N ALA A 201 -19.63 -1.44 30.25
CA ALA A 201 -18.30 -1.49 29.64
C ALA A 201 -17.38 -0.49 30.38
N PRO A 202 -16.07 -0.76 30.52
CA PRO A 202 -15.15 0.17 31.16
C PRO A 202 -15.06 1.46 30.34
N ARG A 203 -15.11 2.59 31.05
CA ARG A 203 -14.95 3.95 30.51
C ARG A 203 -13.59 4.08 29.84
N GLU A 204 -13.60 4.49 28.58
CA GLU A 204 -12.43 4.93 27.83
C GLU A 204 -12.00 6.31 28.35
N ASP A 205 -10.73 6.40 28.74
CA ASP A 205 -10.10 7.65 29.14
C ASP A 205 -9.54 8.30 27.86
N GLU A 206 -10.24 9.30 27.32
CA GLU A 206 -9.83 10.12 26.17
C GLU A 206 -8.73 11.13 26.56
N SER A 207 -7.64 10.65 27.15
CA SER A 207 -6.53 11.49 27.61
C SER A 207 -5.19 10.98 27.04
N ALA A 208 -4.99 11.16 25.73
CA ALA A 208 -3.71 10.87 25.10
C ALA A 208 -3.36 11.83 23.96
N PHE A 209 -3.28 13.14 24.24
CA PHE A 209 -2.55 14.08 23.37
C PHE A 209 -2.19 15.39 24.11
N GLN A 210 -1.35 15.32 25.14
CA GLN A 210 -0.67 16.51 25.68
C GLN A 210 0.80 16.18 25.95
N GLY A 211 1.70 17.06 25.50
CA GLY A 211 3.15 16.90 25.65
C GLY A 211 3.91 17.26 24.38
N VAL A 212 3.68 18.46 23.85
CA VAL A 212 4.69 19.16 23.05
C VAL A 212 5.33 20.14 24.03
N GLU A 213 6.60 19.91 24.37
CA GLU A 213 7.39 20.87 25.14
C GLU A 213 7.36 22.21 24.41
N LYS A 214 6.80 23.23 25.05
CA LYS A 214 6.89 24.61 24.58
C LYS A 214 8.34 25.05 24.77
N ASN A 215 9.03 25.36 23.68
CA ASN A 215 10.21 26.22 23.77
C ASN A 215 9.71 27.63 24.15
N GLU A 216 10.13 28.14 25.30
CA GLU A 216 9.57 29.34 25.94
C GLU A 216 10.17 30.68 25.43
N ASP A 217 10.91 30.69 24.32
CA ASP A 217 11.68 31.88 23.88
C ASP A 217 11.09 32.65 22.67
N ASP A 218 9.79 32.57 22.36
CA ASP A 218 9.22 33.28 21.20
C ASP A 218 8.08 34.25 21.59
N ASP A 219 8.48 35.50 21.86
CA ASP A 219 7.61 36.61 22.24
C ASP A 219 6.72 37.09 21.06
N GLY A 220 5.42 36.80 21.17
CA GLY A 220 4.38 37.76 20.76
C GLY A 220 3.85 37.73 19.32
N GLY A 221 4.33 36.85 18.44
CA GLY A 221 3.75 36.65 17.12
C GLY A 221 2.81 35.44 17.09
N GLY A 222 1.49 35.65 16.91
CA GLY A 222 0.47 34.60 16.76
C GLY A 222 0.60 33.73 15.49
N GLY A 223 1.82 33.34 15.12
CA GLY A 223 2.08 32.35 14.09
C GLY A 223 1.92 30.95 14.66
N CYS A 224 1.04 30.14 14.07
CA CYS A 224 0.99 28.70 14.36
C CYS A 224 2.39 28.09 14.16
N PHE A 225 3.10 27.84 15.25
CA PHE A 225 4.37 27.14 15.25
C PHE A 225 4.15 25.71 14.75
N ALA A 226 4.53 25.52 13.50
CA ALA A 226 4.66 24.23 12.87
C ALA A 226 5.80 23.47 13.58
N ALA A 227 5.50 22.81 14.71
CA ALA A 227 6.47 21.97 15.41
C ALA A 227 6.95 20.86 14.46
N LYS A 228 8.25 20.89 14.14
CA LYS A 228 8.87 19.86 13.30
C LYS A 228 9.02 18.59 14.14
N ALA A 229 8.19 17.59 13.88
CA ALA A 229 8.39 16.27 14.46
C ALA A 229 9.55 15.56 13.76
N ASN A 230 10.52 15.07 14.53
CA ASN A 230 11.58 14.20 14.03
C ASN A 230 11.00 12.80 13.78
N ILE A 231 11.13 12.26 12.56
CA ILE A 231 10.82 10.85 12.30
C ILE A 231 12.10 10.04 12.17
N SER A 232 12.13 8.92 12.89
CA SER A 232 13.10 7.85 12.69
C SER A 232 12.37 6.51 12.54
N TRP A 233 13.07 5.51 12.05
CA TRP A 233 12.51 4.20 11.75
C TRP A 233 13.61 3.15 11.85
N ARG A 234 13.20 1.91 12.04
CA ARG A 234 14.08 0.73 11.96
C ARG A 234 13.27 -0.50 11.60
N PHE A 235 13.91 -1.44 10.90
CA PHE A 235 13.33 -2.77 10.77
C PHE A 235 13.43 -3.52 12.10
N VAL A 236 12.39 -4.28 12.40
CA VAL A 236 12.35 -5.19 13.55
C VAL A 236 12.07 -6.61 13.08
N GLY A 237 12.55 -7.61 13.81
CA GLY A 237 12.37 -9.03 13.43
C GLY A 237 11.01 -9.62 13.84
N ARG A 238 10.24 -8.90 14.65
CA ARG A 238 8.99 -9.38 15.25
C ARG A 238 8.04 -8.22 15.59
N THR A 239 6.74 -8.47 15.47
CA THR A 239 5.63 -7.61 15.96
C THR A 239 4.53 -8.49 16.52
N GLY A 240 4.13 -8.25 17.77
CA GLY A 240 3.21 -9.14 18.51
C GLY A 240 3.57 -10.64 18.38
N ARG A 241 2.69 -11.40 17.72
CA ARG A 241 2.85 -12.85 17.45
C ARG A 241 3.46 -13.18 16.09
N ARG A 242 3.77 -12.18 15.27
CA ARG A 242 4.27 -12.37 13.90
C ARG A 242 5.79 -12.24 13.87
N THR A 243 6.46 -13.16 13.17
CA THR A 243 7.89 -13.13 12.87
C THR A 243 8.08 -13.22 11.35
N GLY A 244 9.21 -12.75 10.86
CA GLY A 244 9.45 -12.64 9.42
C GLY A 244 10.87 -12.19 9.10
N PRO A 245 11.28 -12.25 7.83
CA PRO A 245 12.57 -11.73 7.40
C PRO A 245 12.70 -10.23 7.65
N THR A 246 13.94 -9.73 7.72
CA THR A 246 14.22 -8.29 7.79
C THR A 246 13.49 -7.55 6.67
N GLY A 247 12.85 -6.43 7.02
CA GLY A 247 12.00 -5.70 6.08
C GLY A 247 10.52 -6.05 6.15
N SER A 248 10.11 -7.07 6.92
CA SER A 248 8.69 -7.41 7.10
C SER A 248 7.97 -6.48 8.07
N PHE A 249 8.71 -5.89 9.01
CA PHE A 249 8.15 -5.08 10.09
C PHE A 249 8.97 -3.81 10.27
N LEU A 250 8.28 -2.68 10.32
CA LEU A 250 8.87 -1.35 10.39
C LEU A 250 8.38 -0.63 11.66
N ARG A 251 9.30 -0.42 12.60
CA ARG A 251 9.04 0.43 13.77
C ARG A 251 9.34 1.86 13.40
N VAL A 252 8.40 2.76 13.64
CA VAL A 252 8.55 4.21 13.40
C VAL A 252 8.48 4.93 14.74
N SER A 253 9.30 5.98 14.87
CA SER A 253 9.26 6.92 15.99
C SER A 253 8.98 8.32 15.46
N ILE A 254 8.02 9.02 16.05
CA ILE A 254 7.60 10.37 15.68
C ILE A 254 7.76 11.26 16.91
N GLY A 255 8.63 12.27 16.82
CA GLY A 255 8.93 13.14 17.96
C GLY A 255 9.52 12.38 19.16
N GLY A 256 10.28 11.32 18.91
CA GLY A 256 10.84 10.45 19.95
C GLY A 256 9.87 9.40 20.50
N ARG A 257 8.59 9.42 20.11
CA ARG A 257 7.59 8.44 20.55
C ARG A 257 7.40 7.36 19.50
N GLU A 258 7.51 6.10 19.91
CA GLU A 258 7.23 4.97 19.02
C GLU A 258 5.73 4.83 18.75
N VAL A 259 5.39 4.55 17.49
CA VAL A 259 4.03 4.21 17.07
C VAL A 259 3.91 2.69 16.87
N PRO A 260 2.68 2.15 16.74
CA PRO A 260 2.50 0.74 16.41
C PRO A 260 3.32 0.32 15.18
N THR A 261 3.84 -0.90 15.21
CA THR A 261 4.68 -1.41 14.12
C THR A 261 3.89 -1.48 12.83
N TYR A 262 4.50 -1.11 11.71
CA TYR A 262 3.91 -1.38 10.40
C TYR A 262 4.31 -2.75 9.90
N ILE A 263 3.32 -3.49 9.39
CA ILE A 263 3.50 -4.77 8.72
C ILE A 263 3.54 -4.51 7.22
N VAL A 264 4.58 -5.03 6.58
CA VAL A 264 4.79 -4.90 5.14
C VAL A 264 4.00 -5.99 4.41
N SER A 265 3.27 -5.60 3.37
CA SER A 265 2.63 -6.55 2.46
C SER A 265 2.68 -6.06 1.02
N ARG A 266 2.32 -6.96 0.10
CA ARG A 266 2.31 -6.69 -1.34
C ARG A 266 0.89 -6.58 -1.84
N HIS A 267 0.64 -5.57 -2.65
CA HIS A 267 -0.64 -5.43 -3.32
C HIS A 267 -0.75 -6.41 -4.48
N ARG A 268 -1.80 -7.24 -4.50
CA ARG A 268 -1.89 -8.39 -5.41
C ARG A 268 -2.03 -7.96 -6.88
N SER A 269 -2.79 -6.91 -7.16
CA SER A 269 -3.09 -6.50 -8.54
C SER A 269 -1.98 -5.64 -9.15
N ASN A 270 -1.52 -4.60 -8.45
CA ASN A 270 -0.59 -3.61 -9.00
C ASN A 270 0.86 -3.75 -8.51
N TRP A 271 1.15 -4.71 -7.62
CA TRP A 271 2.50 -4.91 -7.08
C TRP A 271 3.08 -3.65 -6.41
N GLY A 272 2.27 -2.85 -5.75
CA GLY A 272 2.73 -1.87 -4.79
C GLY A 272 3.02 -2.50 -3.44
N PHE A 273 3.68 -1.75 -2.55
CA PHE A 273 3.84 -2.13 -1.15
C PHE A 273 2.80 -1.43 -0.28
N LEU A 274 2.31 -2.15 0.73
CA LEU A 274 1.52 -1.59 1.82
C LEU A 274 2.30 -1.62 3.11
N LEU A 275 2.17 -0.57 3.92
CA LEU A 275 2.57 -0.56 5.32
C LEU A 275 1.30 -0.44 6.16
N GLU A 276 0.96 -1.48 6.91
CA GLU A 276 -0.27 -1.55 7.68
C GLU A 276 0.03 -1.58 9.18
N SER A 277 -0.59 -0.68 9.95
CA SER A 277 -0.68 -0.77 11.41
C SER A 277 -2.14 -0.89 11.84
N CYS A 278 -2.40 -1.05 13.14
CA CYS A 278 -3.76 -1.05 13.68
C CYS A 278 -4.50 0.28 13.51
N TRP A 279 -3.80 1.39 13.24
CA TRP A 279 -4.41 2.72 13.09
C TRP A 279 -4.31 3.30 11.69
N THR A 280 -3.37 2.84 10.88
CA THR A 280 -2.97 3.56 9.67
C THR A 280 -2.55 2.62 8.56
N VAL A 281 -2.69 3.11 7.32
CA VAL A 281 -2.30 2.40 6.11
C VAL A 281 -1.50 3.33 5.23
N TYR A 282 -0.39 2.82 4.71
CA TYR A 282 0.37 3.47 3.65
C TYR A 282 0.40 2.63 2.39
N THR A 283 0.31 3.29 1.24
CA THR A 283 0.48 2.68 -0.08
C THR A 283 1.65 3.32 -0.83
N SER A 284 2.45 2.51 -1.53
CA SER A 284 3.56 2.99 -2.36
C SER A 284 3.10 3.54 -3.72
N TRP A 285 1.81 3.76 -3.89
CA TRP A 285 1.14 4.28 -5.09
C TRP A 285 -0.01 5.19 -4.67
N GLU A 286 -0.52 5.96 -5.62
CA GLU A 286 -1.67 6.84 -5.41
C GLU A 286 -2.87 6.07 -4.86
N MET A 287 -3.25 6.42 -3.64
CA MET A 287 -4.35 5.78 -2.96
C MET A 287 -5.67 6.16 -3.66
N PRO A 288 -6.40 5.19 -4.22
CA PRO A 288 -7.67 5.46 -4.89
C PRO A 288 -8.72 5.98 -3.89
N PRO A 289 -9.76 6.68 -4.39
CA PRO A 289 -10.86 7.09 -3.54
C PRO A 289 -11.54 5.87 -2.88
N ARG A 290 -12.11 6.09 -1.70
CA ARG A 290 -12.75 5.03 -0.92
C ARG A 290 -13.97 4.43 -1.63
N GLU A 291 -14.69 5.23 -2.40
CA GLU A 291 -15.88 4.81 -3.16
C GLU A 291 -15.74 5.20 -4.64
N GLY A 292 -16.52 4.55 -5.50
CA GLY A 292 -16.55 4.81 -6.95
C GLY A 292 -15.91 3.70 -7.80
N PRO A 293 -15.84 3.90 -9.13
CA PRO A 293 -15.36 2.88 -10.07
C PRO A 293 -13.86 2.56 -9.89
N ASP A 294 -13.08 3.52 -9.40
CA ASP A 294 -11.64 3.36 -9.16
C ASP A 294 -11.32 2.86 -7.74
N CYS A 295 -12.34 2.56 -6.94
CA CYS A 295 -12.17 2.06 -5.57
C CYS A 295 -11.41 0.72 -5.57
N ASP A 296 -10.34 0.67 -4.80
CA ASP A 296 -9.66 -0.58 -4.49
C ASP A 296 -10.22 -1.19 -3.21
N GLN A 297 -11.09 -2.17 -3.38
CA GLN A 297 -11.77 -2.84 -2.26
C GLN A 297 -10.80 -3.50 -1.27
N SER A 298 -9.57 -3.85 -1.71
CA SER A 298 -8.57 -4.45 -0.82
C SER A 298 -8.06 -3.47 0.25
N LEU A 299 -8.26 -2.16 0.02
CA LEU A 299 -7.91 -1.11 0.96
C LEU A 299 -9.04 -0.76 1.92
N LEU A 300 -10.17 -1.46 1.93
CA LEU A 300 -11.23 -1.26 2.93
C LEU A 300 -10.83 -1.87 4.28
N ASP A 301 -11.25 -1.24 5.38
CA ASP A 301 -10.82 -1.62 6.74
C ASP A 301 -11.14 -3.07 7.13
N ASP A 302 -12.22 -3.64 6.57
CA ASP A 302 -12.63 -5.03 6.80
C ASP A 302 -11.80 -6.05 5.99
N LYS A 303 -11.05 -5.60 4.98
CA LYS A 303 -10.16 -6.44 4.16
C LYS A 303 -8.71 -6.41 4.63
N LEU A 304 -8.39 -5.47 5.50
CA LEU A 304 -7.07 -5.27 6.06
C LEU A 304 -6.77 -6.24 7.20
N THR A 305 -5.49 -6.63 7.34
CA THR A 305 -5.10 -7.81 8.13
C THR A 305 -4.59 -7.50 9.53
N VAL A 306 -4.35 -6.23 9.85
CA VAL A 306 -3.77 -5.77 11.12
C VAL A 306 -4.85 -5.05 11.92
N THR A 307 -5.33 -5.69 12.96
CA THR A 307 -6.36 -5.17 13.85
C THR A 307 -5.74 -4.55 15.11
N MET A 308 -6.56 -3.88 15.92
CA MET A 308 -6.16 -3.42 17.25
C MET A 308 -5.72 -4.58 18.15
N ASP A 309 -6.38 -5.73 18.05
CA ASP A 309 -6.07 -6.90 18.87
C ASP A 309 -4.71 -7.49 18.52
N ASP A 310 -4.30 -7.45 17.25
CA ASP A 310 -2.96 -7.90 16.81
C ASP A 310 -1.82 -7.11 17.48
N GLN A 311 -2.06 -5.84 17.80
CA GLN A 311 -1.04 -4.90 18.29
C GLN A 311 -1.31 -4.37 19.70
N TRP A 312 -2.31 -4.93 20.39
CA TRP A 312 -2.69 -4.53 21.73
C TRP A 312 -1.54 -4.70 22.73
N GLU A 313 -0.78 -5.79 22.62
CA GLU A 313 0.40 -6.03 23.47
C GLU A 313 1.45 -4.94 23.29
N GLU A 314 1.72 -4.51 22.04
CA GLU A 314 2.66 -3.40 21.78
C GLU A 314 2.15 -2.08 22.34
N ARG A 315 0.85 -1.81 22.24
CA ARG A 315 0.23 -0.62 22.82
C ARG A 315 0.40 -0.59 24.34
N ARG A 316 0.25 -1.74 25.00
CA ARG A 316 0.37 -1.83 26.47
C ARG A 316 1.79 -1.51 26.93
N ASP A 317 2.80 -2.02 26.22
CA ASP A 317 4.20 -1.70 26.55
C ASP A 317 4.51 -0.21 26.35
N LEU A 318 3.95 0.43 25.31
CA LEU A 318 4.12 1.87 25.08
C LEU A 318 3.50 2.74 26.18
N SER A 319 2.38 2.31 26.78
CA SER A 319 1.72 3.05 27.87
C SER A 319 2.52 3.10 29.17
N LEU A 320 3.43 2.13 29.39
CA LEU A 320 4.28 2.08 30.58
C LEU A 320 5.44 3.08 30.55
N PHE A 321 5.78 3.63 29.37
CA PHE A 321 6.85 4.62 29.20
C PHE A 321 6.34 6.07 29.09
N ALA A 322 5.03 6.29 29.28
CA ALA A 322 4.42 7.62 29.22
C ALA A 322 4.31 8.31 30.60
N GLY A 323 5.02 7.79 31.62
CA GLY A 323 5.10 8.35 32.97
C GLY A 323 6.38 9.13 33.23
#